data_AF-A0A952IA83-F1
#
_entry.id   AF-A0A952IA83-F1
#
_cell.length_a   1.000
_cell.length_b   1.000
_cell.length_c   1.000
_cell.angle_alpha   90.00
_cell.angle_beta   90.00
_cell.angle_gamma   90.00
#
_symmetry.space_group_name_H-M   'P 1'
#
loop_
_entity.id
_entity.type
_entity.pdbx_description
1 polymer ?
#
loop_
_entity_poly.entity_id
_entity_poly.type
_entity_poly.pdbx_seq_one_letter_code
_entity_poly.pdbx_strand_id
1 'polypeptide(L)'
;MTPTASNQILAEGKTKVLRPGEQPEEVRVTFKDAATAFNGEKFQEIPGKGTLNARISAILFELLNQQGIPTCFVGKGASENELIYRNLAMIPLEVVIRNFAYGSVVKRFKFEEGMAFKKPLIEFFYKSDDAGDPQLTDEMIDELSILPAEANLDAIKLLAFQVNEVFLNYFKAINVRCADFKLEVGLDKSGNLMLGDELSPDNFRFRDADTGQVMDKDAFRFDLADLTESYQELLRRLEGHPGVPDTSGLSNAYMASIRVQSRKNILNPESKTILNALHTMGYASVQELRAGKEFSLKLTASSLIEAEKQIKTIGEDILSNPVIEDYSYILRLA
;
A
#
# COMPACT_ATOMS: atom_id res chain seq x y z
N MET A 1 34.44 -18.75 19.94
CA MET A 1 33.54 -17.58 19.98
C MET A 1 32.37 -17.90 19.07
N THR A 2 31.22 -18.23 19.66
CA THR A 2 29.95 -18.34 18.93
C THR A 2 29.64 -16.97 18.32
N PRO A 3 29.30 -16.87 17.02
CA PRO A 3 28.85 -15.60 16.46
C PRO A 3 27.64 -15.14 17.27
N THR A 4 27.67 -13.92 17.81
CA THR A 4 26.47 -13.28 18.34
C THR A 4 25.39 -13.35 17.27
N ALA A 5 24.18 -13.79 17.65
CA ALA A 5 23.04 -13.98 16.75
C ALA A 5 22.70 -12.73 15.89
N SER A 6 23.25 -11.56 16.24
CA SER A 6 23.04 -10.28 15.57
C SER A 6 23.62 -10.16 14.16
N ASN A 7 24.65 -10.93 13.76
CA ASN A 7 25.30 -10.75 12.43
C ASN A 7 24.83 -11.73 11.34
N GLN A 8 23.93 -12.67 11.64
CA GLN A 8 23.39 -13.59 10.65
C GLN A 8 22.54 -12.83 9.61
N ILE A 9 22.76 -13.09 8.32
CA ILE A 9 21.91 -12.57 7.24
C ILE A 9 20.69 -13.47 7.12
N LEU A 10 19.49 -12.88 7.22
CA LEU A 10 18.21 -13.55 6.98
C LEU A 10 17.90 -13.60 5.48
N ALA A 11 18.09 -12.47 4.82
CA ALA A 11 17.89 -12.33 3.39
C ALA A 11 18.75 -11.18 2.86
N GLU A 12 19.16 -11.27 1.61
CA GLU A 12 19.92 -10.24 0.93
C GLU A 12 19.35 -10.00 -0.46
N GLY A 13 18.82 -8.80 -0.67
CA GLY A 13 18.32 -8.34 -1.95
C GLY A 13 19.33 -7.47 -2.69
N LYS A 14 18.92 -6.97 -3.87
CA LYS A 14 19.71 -6.06 -4.71
C LYS A 14 20.13 -4.78 -3.96
N THR A 15 19.24 -4.23 -3.12
CA THR A 15 19.43 -2.93 -2.46
C THR A 15 19.39 -2.97 -0.93
N LYS A 16 19.07 -4.12 -0.31
CA LYS A 16 18.88 -4.22 1.16
C LYS A 16 19.44 -5.53 1.70
N VAL A 17 19.88 -5.53 2.95
CA VAL A 17 20.26 -6.72 3.73
C VAL A 17 19.40 -6.79 4.98
N LEU A 18 18.77 -7.94 5.23
CA LEU A 18 17.96 -8.19 6.41
C LEU A 18 18.74 -9.03 7.41
N ARG A 19 18.72 -8.62 8.68
CA ARG A 19 19.30 -9.35 9.82
C ARG A 19 18.29 -9.44 10.96
N PRO A 20 18.44 -10.37 11.91
CA PRO A 20 17.60 -10.41 13.09
C PRO A 20 17.70 -9.11 13.90
N GLY A 21 16.56 -8.58 14.33
CA GLY A 21 16.45 -7.49 15.30
C GLY A 21 16.95 -7.87 16.69
N GLU A 22 16.94 -6.91 17.61
CA GLU A 22 17.24 -7.18 19.03
C GLU A 22 16.05 -7.81 19.74
N GLN A 23 14.83 -7.34 19.42
CA GLN A 23 13.61 -7.94 19.96
C GLN A 23 13.13 -9.11 19.10
N PRO A 24 12.39 -10.06 19.71
CA PRO A 24 11.62 -11.03 18.95
C PRO A 24 10.73 -10.31 17.93
N GLU A 25 10.61 -10.87 16.73
CA GLU A 25 9.75 -10.35 15.65
C GLU A 25 10.23 -9.05 14.99
N GLU A 26 11.40 -8.55 15.35
CA GLU A 26 12.03 -7.44 14.64
C GLU A 26 13.08 -7.93 13.63
N VAL A 27 13.26 -7.15 12.57
CA VAL A 27 14.35 -7.28 11.60
C VAL A 27 15.07 -5.95 11.45
N ARG A 28 16.39 -5.99 11.37
CA ARG A 28 17.20 -4.84 10.97
C ARG A 28 17.38 -4.86 9.47
N VAL A 29 17.08 -3.74 8.83
CA VAL A 29 17.16 -3.56 7.39
C VAL A 29 18.25 -2.55 7.08
N THR A 30 19.37 -3.04 6.55
CA THR A 30 20.48 -2.20 6.10
C THR A 30 20.31 -1.88 4.62
N PHE A 31 20.23 -0.59 4.29
CA PHE A 31 20.14 -0.10 2.92
C PHE A 31 21.54 -0.02 2.29
N LYS A 32 21.68 -0.55 1.08
CA LYS A 32 22.92 -0.55 0.30
C LYS A 32 23.01 0.68 -0.61
N ASP A 33 24.23 1.05 -0.95
CA ASP A 33 24.53 2.11 -1.92
C ASP A 33 24.36 1.66 -3.39
N ALA A 34 23.97 0.41 -3.61
CA ALA A 34 23.67 -0.12 -4.93
C ALA A 34 22.42 0.53 -5.55
N ALA A 35 22.57 1.02 -6.79
CA ALA A 35 21.49 1.43 -7.67
C ALA A 35 21.39 0.46 -8.84
N THR A 36 20.17 -0.04 -9.11
CA THR A 36 19.90 -0.99 -10.19
C THR A 36 18.71 -0.53 -11.04
N ALA A 37 18.77 -0.66 -12.36
CA ALA A 37 17.65 -0.37 -13.25
C ALA A 37 17.52 -1.44 -14.35
N PHE A 38 16.35 -1.49 -15.00
CA PHE A 38 16.03 -2.42 -16.09
C PHE A 38 16.38 -3.88 -15.73
N ASN A 39 15.78 -4.39 -14.65
CA ASN A 39 16.01 -5.75 -14.14
C ASN A 39 17.48 -6.12 -13.87
N GLY A 40 18.33 -5.12 -13.63
CA GLY A 40 19.75 -5.31 -13.29
C GLY A 40 20.71 -5.05 -14.45
N GLU A 41 20.22 -4.74 -15.65
CA GLU A 41 21.07 -4.38 -16.80
C GLU A 41 21.93 -3.14 -16.53
N LYS A 42 21.43 -2.20 -15.73
CA LYS A 42 22.19 -1.03 -15.27
C LYS A 42 22.44 -1.17 -13.77
N PHE A 43 23.71 -1.17 -13.37
CA PHE A 43 24.16 -1.26 -11.99
C PHE A 43 25.25 -0.22 -11.70
N GLN A 44 25.17 0.43 -10.55
CA GLN A 44 26.22 1.32 -10.04
C GLN A 44 26.21 1.33 -8.51
N GLU A 45 27.39 1.39 -7.87
CA GLU A 45 27.49 1.79 -6.47
C GLU A 45 27.56 3.31 -6.36
N ILE A 46 26.62 3.90 -5.63
CA ILE A 46 26.47 5.35 -5.48
C ILE A 46 26.58 5.67 -3.99
N PRO A 47 27.75 6.14 -3.52
CA PRO A 47 28.02 6.38 -2.11
C PRO A 47 26.96 7.25 -1.42
N GLY A 48 26.47 6.80 -0.27
CA GLY A 48 25.49 7.52 0.54
C GLY A 48 24.02 7.36 0.09
N LYS A 49 23.75 6.69 -1.04
CA LYS A 49 22.39 6.38 -1.49
C LYS A 49 21.59 5.59 -0.45
N GLY A 50 22.21 4.59 0.17
CA GLY A 50 21.57 3.76 1.19
C GLY A 50 21.14 4.57 2.40
N THR A 51 22.00 5.48 2.86
CA THR A 51 21.69 6.43 3.94
C THR A 51 20.52 7.35 3.57
N LEU A 52 20.52 7.90 2.35
CA LEU A 52 19.42 8.75 1.88
C LEU A 52 18.09 7.99 1.84
N ASN A 53 18.08 6.76 1.30
CA ASN A 53 16.88 5.93 1.27
C ASN A 53 16.36 5.57 2.66
N ALA A 54 17.24 5.24 3.60
CA ALA A 54 16.86 4.95 4.98
C ALA A 54 16.25 6.18 5.67
N ARG A 55 16.88 7.35 5.54
CA ARG A 55 16.38 8.60 6.15
C ARG A 55 15.03 9.03 5.58
N ILE A 56 14.89 9.00 4.24
CA ILE A 56 13.62 9.31 3.57
C ILE A 56 12.54 8.32 3.98
N SER A 57 12.85 7.01 3.96
CA SER A 57 11.91 5.96 4.39
C SER A 57 11.45 6.18 5.82
N ALA A 58 12.34 6.49 6.75
CA ALA A 58 11.98 6.76 8.14
C ALA A 58 10.97 7.91 8.24
N ILE A 59 11.23 9.04 7.56
CA ILE A 59 10.30 10.19 7.59
C ILE A 59 8.93 9.80 7.01
N LEU A 60 8.89 9.11 5.86
CA LEU A 60 7.63 8.74 5.23
C LEU A 60 6.84 7.72 6.07
N PHE A 61 7.51 6.75 6.69
CA PHE A 61 6.86 5.83 7.63
C PHE A 61 6.38 6.53 8.90
N GLU A 62 7.15 7.47 9.46
CA GLU A 62 6.72 8.27 10.62
C GLU A 62 5.45 9.06 10.30
N LEU A 63 5.34 9.65 9.10
CA LEU A 63 4.14 10.36 8.65
C LEU A 63 2.92 9.43 8.57
N LEU A 64 3.07 8.23 7.99
CA LEU A 64 1.98 7.25 7.90
C LEU A 64 1.55 6.75 9.30
N ASN A 65 2.52 6.44 10.17
CA ASN A 65 2.24 6.00 11.54
C ASN A 65 1.51 7.08 12.35
N GLN A 66 1.84 8.36 12.17
CA GLN A 66 1.12 9.49 12.80
C GLN A 66 -0.34 9.61 12.33
N GLN A 67 -0.68 9.11 11.14
CA GLN A 67 -2.06 9.03 10.64
C GLN A 67 -2.77 7.72 11.02
N GLY A 68 -2.10 6.83 11.75
CA GLY A 68 -2.65 5.54 12.17
C GLY A 68 -2.65 4.46 11.08
N ILE A 69 -1.89 4.66 10.00
CA ILE A 69 -1.70 3.63 8.97
C ILE A 69 -0.74 2.55 9.53
N PRO A 70 -1.11 1.26 9.52
CA PRO A 70 -0.23 0.19 10.00
C PRO A 70 0.97 -0.02 9.08
N THR A 71 2.18 0.09 9.62
CA THR A 71 3.44 -0.12 8.87
C THR A 71 4.38 -1.06 9.62
N CYS A 72 5.35 -1.62 8.90
CA CYS A 72 6.42 -2.41 9.47
C CYS A 72 7.37 -1.56 10.32
N PHE A 73 7.41 -0.23 10.15
CA PHE A 73 8.45 0.61 10.75
C PHE A 73 8.30 0.73 12.27
N VAL A 74 9.37 0.35 12.98
CA VAL A 74 9.49 0.48 14.44
C VAL A 74 10.37 1.67 14.81
N GLY A 75 11.50 1.86 14.11
CA GLY A 75 12.42 2.94 14.41
C GLY A 75 13.72 2.89 13.60
N LYS A 76 14.65 3.78 13.91
CA LYS A 76 15.98 3.84 13.30
C LYS A 76 16.92 2.85 13.96
N GLY A 77 17.82 2.25 13.18
CA GLY A 77 18.85 1.32 13.66
C GLY A 77 20.09 2.03 14.21
N ALA A 78 21.17 1.28 14.38
CA ALA A 78 22.41 1.79 14.97
C ALA A 78 23.23 2.67 14.00
N SER A 79 23.01 2.50 12.70
CA SER A 79 23.68 3.24 11.62
C SER A 79 22.67 4.06 10.83
N GLU A 80 23.11 5.13 10.17
CA GLU A 80 22.20 6.03 9.43
C GLU A 80 21.50 5.38 8.23
N ASN A 81 22.03 4.28 7.72
CA ASN A 81 21.44 3.48 6.65
C ASN A 81 20.70 2.23 7.15
N GLU A 82 20.43 2.11 8.45
CA GLU A 82 19.74 0.97 9.05
C GLU A 82 18.41 1.40 9.67
N LEU A 83 17.34 0.66 9.38
CA LEU A 83 16.02 0.80 10.02
C LEU A 83 15.61 -0.50 10.70
N ILE A 84 14.76 -0.39 11.72
CA ILE A 84 14.18 -1.52 12.46
C ILE A 84 12.72 -1.66 12.04
N TYR A 85 12.39 -2.83 11.51
CA TYR A 85 11.04 -3.18 11.07
C TYR A 85 10.49 -4.36 11.86
N ARG A 86 9.17 -4.46 11.98
CA ARG A 86 8.47 -5.71 12.30
C ARG A 86 8.70 -6.68 11.15
N ASN A 87 8.97 -7.93 11.50
CA ASN A 87 9.10 -9.02 10.55
C ASN A 87 7.71 -9.40 10.01
N LEU A 88 7.52 -9.24 8.71
CA LEU A 88 6.25 -9.53 8.05
C LEU A 88 6.37 -10.77 7.17
N ALA A 89 5.30 -11.57 7.12
CA ALA A 89 5.07 -12.51 6.04
C ALA A 89 4.62 -11.73 4.80
N MET A 90 5.58 -11.41 3.92
CA MET A 90 5.33 -10.60 2.74
C MET A 90 4.43 -11.33 1.73
N ILE A 91 3.44 -10.62 1.20
CA ILE A 91 2.61 -11.09 0.08
C ILE A 91 3.40 -10.82 -1.21
N PRO A 92 3.54 -11.78 -2.15
CA PRO A 92 4.30 -11.60 -3.39
C PRO A 92 3.53 -10.76 -4.43
N LEU A 93 3.13 -9.55 -4.03
CA LEU A 93 2.28 -8.63 -4.76
C LEU A 93 2.82 -7.21 -4.66
N GLU A 94 3.13 -6.62 -5.80
CA GLU A 94 3.44 -5.20 -5.91
C GLU A 94 2.13 -4.43 -6.15
N VAL A 95 1.87 -3.42 -5.32
CA VAL A 95 0.69 -2.57 -5.41
C VAL A 95 1.12 -1.19 -5.90
N VAL A 96 0.82 -0.88 -7.16
CA VAL A 96 1.23 0.39 -7.78
C VAL A 96 0.05 1.35 -7.81
N ILE A 97 0.20 2.51 -7.17
CA ILE A 97 -0.75 3.62 -7.25
C ILE A 97 -0.24 4.67 -8.21
N ARG A 98 -1.09 5.15 -9.13
CA ARG A 98 -0.76 6.22 -10.08
C ARG A 98 -1.69 7.40 -9.98
N ASN A 99 -1.10 8.57 -9.77
CA ASN A 99 -1.80 9.86 -9.77
C ASN A 99 -1.61 10.59 -11.10
N PHE A 100 -0.47 10.38 -11.76
CA PHE A 100 -0.11 10.95 -13.06
C PHE A 100 0.44 9.85 -13.99
N ALA A 101 0.29 10.03 -15.30
CA ALA A 101 0.78 9.06 -16.27
C ALA A 101 2.30 9.20 -16.48
N TYR A 102 3.06 8.28 -15.91
CA TYR A 102 4.49 8.13 -16.15
C TYR A 102 4.88 6.65 -16.28
N GLY A 103 6.04 6.39 -16.89
CA GLY A 103 6.62 5.05 -16.95
C GLY A 103 5.80 4.05 -17.79
N SER A 104 5.59 2.84 -17.27
CA SER A 104 5.03 1.72 -18.05
C SER A 104 3.58 1.93 -18.48
N VAL A 105 2.79 2.73 -17.77
CA VAL A 105 1.38 2.99 -18.11
C VAL A 105 1.26 3.80 -19.41
N VAL A 106 2.16 4.77 -19.63
CA VAL A 106 2.26 5.57 -20.86
C VAL A 106 2.59 4.67 -22.04
N LYS A 107 3.56 3.77 -21.88
CA LYS A 107 3.98 2.84 -22.95
C LYS A 107 2.87 1.87 -23.36
N ARG A 108 2.19 1.26 -22.37
CA ARG A 108 1.15 0.24 -22.55
C ARG A 108 -0.15 0.81 -23.10
N PHE A 109 -0.61 1.94 -22.57
CA PHE A 109 -1.96 2.46 -22.86
C PHE A 109 -1.99 3.78 -23.64
N LYS A 110 -0.82 4.35 -23.98
CA LYS A 110 -0.69 5.59 -24.76
C LYS A 110 -1.33 6.83 -24.12
N PHE A 111 -1.34 6.88 -22.78
CA PHE A 111 -1.64 8.11 -22.06
C PHE A 111 -0.61 9.20 -22.40
N GLU A 112 -1.04 10.46 -22.33
CA GLU A 112 -0.14 11.60 -22.44
C GLU A 112 0.76 11.67 -21.19
N GLU A 113 2.08 11.70 -21.38
CA GLU A 113 3.00 11.71 -20.25
C GLU A 113 2.81 12.98 -19.39
N GLY A 114 2.73 12.80 -18.07
CA GLY A 114 2.47 13.88 -17.13
C GLY A 114 0.99 14.23 -16.96
N MET A 115 0.05 13.61 -17.69
CA MET A 115 -1.37 13.85 -17.48
C MET A 115 -1.80 13.39 -16.08
N ALA A 116 -2.61 14.20 -15.40
CA ALA A 116 -3.24 13.80 -14.15
C ALA A 116 -4.41 12.84 -14.42
N PHE A 117 -4.51 11.77 -13.63
CA PHE A 117 -5.68 10.92 -13.67
C PHE A 117 -6.83 11.54 -12.87
N LYS A 118 -8.07 11.39 -13.38
CA LYS A 118 -9.28 11.91 -12.70
C LYS A 118 -9.50 11.27 -11.33
N LYS A 119 -9.12 10.01 -11.21
CA LYS A 119 -9.06 9.23 -9.97
C LYS A 119 -7.74 8.45 -10.00
N PRO A 120 -7.05 8.28 -8.86
CA PRO A 120 -5.85 7.47 -8.82
C PRO A 120 -6.13 6.06 -9.35
N LEU A 121 -5.23 5.55 -10.19
CA LEU A 121 -5.29 4.18 -10.67
C LEU A 121 -4.53 3.27 -9.72
N ILE A 122 -5.01 2.04 -9.57
CA ILE A 122 -4.29 0.97 -8.87
C ILE A 122 -4.02 -0.16 -9.84
N GLU A 123 -2.79 -0.66 -9.84
CA GLU A 123 -2.36 -1.80 -10.63
C GLU A 123 -1.61 -2.79 -9.73
N PHE A 124 -1.74 -4.08 -10.06
CA PHE A 124 -1.07 -5.16 -9.36
C PHE A 124 -0.03 -5.81 -10.25
N PHE A 125 1.11 -6.19 -9.69
CA PHE A 125 2.13 -6.98 -10.37
C PHE A 125 2.57 -8.14 -9.47
N TYR A 126 2.71 -9.32 -10.06
CA TYR A 126 3.20 -10.49 -9.33
C TYR A 126 4.69 -10.33 -9.07
N LYS A 127 5.16 -10.47 -7.83
CA LYS A 127 6.59 -10.35 -7.54
C LYS A 127 7.32 -11.64 -7.92
N SER A 128 7.93 -11.66 -9.09
CA SER A 128 8.58 -12.82 -9.70
C SER A 128 9.68 -12.33 -10.65
N ASP A 129 10.93 -12.39 -10.17
CA ASP A 129 12.12 -12.01 -10.94
C ASP A 129 12.24 -12.84 -12.25
N ASP A 130 11.78 -14.09 -12.25
CA ASP A 130 11.80 -15.02 -13.39
C ASP A 130 10.71 -14.73 -14.44
N ALA A 131 9.52 -14.28 -14.03
CA ALA A 131 8.45 -13.86 -14.94
C ALA A 131 8.51 -12.38 -15.31
N GLY A 132 9.45 -11.61 -14.75
CA GLY A 132 9.63 -10.19 -15.02
C GLY A 132 8.49 -9.31 -14.48
N ASP A 133 7.98 -9.68 -13.31
CA ASP A 133 6.91 -8.99 -12.58
C ASP A 133 5.64 -8.70 -13.42
N PRO A 134 4.90 -9.73 -13.89
CA PRO A 134 3.76 -9.54 -14.78
C PRO A 134 2.60 -8.83 -14.09
N GLN A 135 1.87 -8.00 -14.85
CA GLN A 135 0.65 -7.35 -14.37
C GLN A 135 -0.45 -8.38 -14.09
N LEU A 136 -1.18 -8.19 -12.99
CA LEU A 136 -2.30 -9.04 -12.59
C LEU A 136 -3.63 -8.27 -12.61
N THR A 137 -4.71 -8.99 -12.94
CA THR A 137 -6.08 -8.60 -12.60
C THR A 137 -6.49 -9.19 -11.25
N ASP A 138 -7.63 -8.77 -10.70
CA ASP A 138 -8.20 -9.35 -9.49
C ASP A 138 -8.38 -10.87 -9.62
N GLU A 139 -8.92 -11.35 -10.75
CA GLU A 139 -9.13 -12.77 -11.00
C GLU A 139 -7.83 -13.57 -11.10
N MET A 140 -6.75 -12.96 -11.60
CA MET A 140 -5.44 -13.61 -11.64
C MET A 140 -4.83 -13.72 -10.25
N ILE A 141 -5.05 -12.74 -9.37
CA ILE A 141 -4.61 -12.80 -7.97
C ILE A 141 -5.31 -13.96 -7.25
N ASP A 142 -6.61 -14.11 -7.46
CA ASP A 142 -7.41 -15.19 -6.90
C ASP A 142 -6.94 -16.57 -7.42
N GLU A 143 -6.75 -16.71 -8.74
CA GLU A 143 -6.28 -17.95 -9.36
C GLU A 143 -4.89 -18.36 -8.86
N LEU A 144 -3.98 -17.40 -8.70
CA LEU A 144 -2.63 -17.65 -8.17
C LEU A 144 -2.63 -17.99 -6.67
N SER A 145 -3.74 -17.75 -5.95
CA SER A 145 -3.88 -18.02 -4.52
C SER A 145 -2.74 -17.43 -3.67
N ILE A 146 -2.29 -16.23 -4.04
CA ILE A 146 -1.16 -15.54 -3.39
C ILE A 146 -1.56 -14.76 -2.14
N LEU A 147 -2.86 -14.52 -1.95
CA LEU A 147 -3.37 -13.88 -0.75
C LEU A 147 -3.61 -14.95 0.34
N PRO A 148 -3.02 -14.78 1.53
CA PRO A 148 -3.35 -15.62 2.69
C PRO A 148 -4.81 -15.40 3.11
N ALA A 149 -5.39 -16.35 3.84
CA ALA A 149 -6.81 -16.34 4.20
C ALA A 149 -7.23 -15.10 5.03
N GLU A 150 -6.30 -14.52 5.78
CA GLU A 150 -6.47 -13.33 6.59
C GLU A 150 -6.44 -12.03 5.77
N ALA A 151 -5.85 -12.06 4.57
CA ALA A 151 -5.78 -10.92 3.68
C ALA A 151 -6.89 -10.98 2.63
N ASN A 152 -7.41 -9.82 2.26
CA ASN A 152 -8.29 -9.69 1.11
C ASN A 152 -7.88 -8.48 0.26
N LEU A 153 -8.15 -8.57 -1.03
CA LEU A 153 -7.70 -7.60 -2.00
C LEU A 153 -8.32 -6.20 -1.78
N ASP A 154 -9.56 -6.13 -1.31
CA ASP A 154 -10.24 -4.85 -1.04
C ASP A 154 -9.58 -4.09 0.13
N ALA A 155 -9.15 -4.79 1.18
CA ALA A 155 -8.38 -4.20 2.29
C ALA A 155 -7.01 -3.68 1.83
N ILE A 156 -6.33 -4.42 0.94
CA ILE A 156 -5.07 -3.98 0.33
C ILE A 156 -5.28 -2.72 -0.52
N LYS A 157 -6.35 -2.70 -1.34
CA LYS A 157 -6.74 -1.52 -2.14
C LYS A 157 -7.02 -0.32 -1.23
N LEU A 158 -7.80 -0.52 -0.16
CA LEU A 158 -8.14 0.54 0.79
C LEU A 158 -6.90 1.13 1.46
N LEU A 159 -6.01 0.28 1.98
CA LEU A 159 -4.74 0.67 2.57
C LEU A 159 -3.90 1.49 1.58
N ALA A 160 -3.78 1.03 0.34
CA ALA A 160 -3.01 1.73 -0.69
C ALA A 160 -3.61 3.10 -1.05
N PHE A 161 -4.94 3.24 -1.10
CA PHE A 161 -5.58 4.55 -1.29
C PHE A 161 -5.43 5.48 -0.08
N GLN A 162 -5.43 4.95 1.15
CA GLN A 162 -5.17 5.75 2.36
C GLN A 162 -3.75 6.31 2.36
N VAL A 163 -2.76 5.46 2.06
CA VAL A 163 -1.36 5.86 1.89
C VAL A 163 -1.24 6.94 0.81
N ASN A 164 -1.92 6.75 -0.33
CA ASN A 164 -1.90 7.73 -1.42
C ASN A 164 -2.47 9.10 -1.02
N GLU A 165 -3.59 9.14 -0.30
CA GLU A 165 -4.20 10.40 0.12
C GLU A 165 -3.31 11.17 1.10
N VAL A 166 -2.69 10.47 2.06
CA VAL A 166 -1.72 11.07 2.98
C VAL A 166 -0.56 11.69 2.21
N PHE A 167 0.02 10.94 1.27
CA PHE A 167 1.16 11.42 0.47
C PHE A 167 0.80 12.53 -0.50
N LEU A 168 -0.34 12.47 -1.18
CA LEU A 168 -0.77 13.56 -2.06
C LEU A 168 -0.93 14.88 -1.31
N ASN A 169 -1.52 14.83 -0.11
CA ASN A 169 -1.68 16.02 0.73
C ASN A 169 -0.31 16.53 1.24
N TYR A 170 0.55 15.63 1.70
CA TYR A 170 1.88 15.96 2.22
C TYR A 170 2.79 16.54 1.13
N PHE A 171 2.99 15.83 0.01
CA PHE A 171 3.94 16.24 -1.03
C PHE A 171 3.52 17.54 -1.72
N LYS A 172 2.21 17.78 -1.86
CA LYS A 172 1.71 19.06 -2.36
C LYS A 172 2.14 20.23 -1.48
N ALA A 173 2.16 20.07 -0.15
CA ALA A 173 2.55 21.13 0.79
C ALA A 173 4.04 21.50 0.67
N ILE A 174 4.89 20.58 0.20
CA ILE A 174 6.32 20.79 0.02
C ILE A 174 6.74 20.97 -1.45
N ASN A 175 5.79 21.33 -2.31
CA ASN A 175 5.98 21.56 -3.74
C ASN A 175 6.58 20.36 -4.51
N VAL A 176 6.18 19.14 -4.12
CA VAL A 176 6.56 17.89 -4.78
C VAL A 176 5.32 17.24 -5.38
N ARG A 177 5.41 16.86 -6.65
CA ARG A 177 4.41 16.02 -7.33
C ARG A 177 4.78 14.56 -7.13
N CYS A 178 3.95 13.84 -6.38
CA CYS A 178 3.99 12.38 -6.27
C CYS A 178 3.22 11.76 -7.46
N ALA A 179 3.96 11.37 -8.50
CA ALA A 179 3.40 10.91 -9.76
C ALA A 179 2.78 9.50 -9.64
N ASP A 180 3.56 8.55 -9.14
CA ASP A 180 3.15 7.20 -8.80
C ASP A 180 4.11 6.61 -7.78
N PHE A 181 3.73 5.49 -7.17
CA PHE A 181 4.61 4.72 -6.30
C PHE A 181 4.18 3.27 -6.20
N LYS A 182 5.11 2.42 -5.78
CA LYS A 182 4.91 1.00 -5.53
C LYS A 182 4.98 0.71 -4.04
N LEU A 183 3.95 0.05 -3.52
CA LEU A 183 3.91 -0.51 -2.17
C LEU A 183 4.07 -2.03 -2.21
N GLU A 184 4.60 -2.57 -1.12
CA GLU A 184 4.54 -3.99 -0.80
C GLU A 184 3.90 -4.14 0.57
N VAL A 185 3.12 -5.20 0.75
CA VAL A 185 2.36 -5.45 1.98
C VAL A 185 2.66 -6.85 2.52
N GLY A 186 2.48 -7.01 3.82
CA GLY A 186 2.65 -8.29 4.48
C GLY A 186 1.76 -8.41 5.71
N LEU A 187 1.73 -9.59 6.29
CA LEU A 187 1.05 -9.85 7.54
C LEU A 187 2.04 -9.91 8.69
N ASP A 188 1.70 -9.31 9.83
CA ASP A 188 2.41 -9.57 11.08
C ASP A 188 2.09 -10.99 11.61
N LYS A 189 2.71 -11.39 12.73
CA LYS A 189 2.44 -12.72 13.32
C LYS A 189 1.01 -12.92 13.81
N SER A 190 0.26 -11.84 14.01
CA SER A 190 -1.15 -11.88 14.41
C SER A 190 -2.11 -11.90 13.22
N GLY A 191 -1.59 -11.88 11.98
CA GLY A 191 -2.38 -11.84 10.76
C GLY A 191 -2.85 -10.44 10.38
N ASN A 192 -2.31 -9.37 10.98
CA ASN A 192 -2.69 -8.00 10.65
C ASN A 192 -1.96 -7.54 9.38
N LEU A 193 -2.71 -7.00 8.42
CA LEU A 193 -2.17 -6.38 7.22
C LEU A 193 -1.39 -5.11 7.55
N MET A 194 -0.14 -5.03 7.08
CA MET A 194 0.74 -3.89 7.27
C MET A 194 1.47 -3.52 5.97
N LEU A 195 1.76 -2.23 5.82
CA LEU A 195 2.69 -1.75 4.81
C LEU A 195 4.11 -2.18 5.15
N GLY A 196 4.82 -2.77 4.18
CA GLY A 196 6.19 -3.29 4.33
C GLY A 196 7.22 -2.61 3.43
N ASP A 197 8.35 -3.30 3.24
CA ASP A 197 9.47 -2.89 2.39
C ASP A 197 10.03 -1.49 2.72
N GLU A 198 10.29 -0.64 1.73
CA GLU A 198 10.83 0.72 1.91
C GLU A 198 9.86 1.78 1.40
N LEU A 199 10.10 3.05 1.73
CA LEU A 199 9.39 4.19 1.14
C LEU A 199 10.42 5.24 0.73
N SER A 200 10.97 5.12 -0.47
CA SER A 200 12.12 5.89 -0.91
C SER A 200 11.98 6.34 -2.36
N PRO A 201 12.87 7.21 -2.87
CA PRO A 201 12.78 7.60 -4.27
C PRO A 201 13.16 6.46 -5.24
N ASP A 202 13.54 5.27 -4.75
CA ASP A 202 13.68 4.07 -5.59
C ASP A 202 12.32 3.48 -6.02
N ASN A 203 11.29 3.58 -5.17
CA ASN A 203 9.94 3.03 -5.41
C ASN A 203 8.85 4.08 -5.62
N PHE A 204 9.19 5.37 -5.56
CA PHE A 204 8.32 6.49 -5.93
C PHE A 204 8.79 7.15 -7.23
N ARG A 205 7.88 7.84 -7.92
CA ARG A 205 8.20 8.86 -8.91
C ARG A 205 7.85 10.24 -8.37
N PHE A 206 8.87 11.06 -8.18
CA PHE A 206 8.77 12.42 -7.70
C PHE A 206 9.20 13.40 -8.77
N ARG A 207 8.43 14.49 -8.89
CA ARG A 207 8.81 15.64 -9.70
C ARG A 207 8.70 16.88 -8.83
N ASP A 208 9.60 17.84 -9.03
CA ASP A 208 9.32 19.21 -8.58
C ASP A 208 8.03 19.70 -9.27
N ALA A 209 7.09 20.26 -8.50
CA ALA A 209 5.76 20.53 -9.02
C ALA A 209 5.73 21.68 -10.05
N ASP A 210 6.66 22.64 -9.94
CA ASP A 210 6.73 23.82 -10.81
C ASP A 210 7.60 23.56 -12.03
N THR A 211 8.78 22.98 -11.83
CA THR A 211 9.80 22.82 -12.88
C THR A 211 9.72 21.46 -13.59
N GLY A 212 9.08 20.47 -12.96
CA GLY A 212 9.08 19.09 -13.46
C GLY A 212 10.42 18.37 -13.29
N GLN A 213 11.37 18.95 -12.55
CA GLN A 213 12.66 18.31 -12.28
C GLN A 213 12.47 16.95 -11.61
N VAL A 214 13.23 15.93 -12.06
CA VAL A 214 13.19 14.58 -11.50
C VAL A 214 13.85 14.54 -10.12
N MET A 215 13.19 13.91 -9.15
CA MET A 215 13.67 13.79 -7.77
C MET A 215 13.69 12.33 -7.27
N ASP A 216 13.71 11.39 -8.20
CA ASP A 216 13.64 9.95 -7.94
C ASP A 216 14.58 9.16 -8.86
N LYS A 217 14.52 7.84 -8.74
CA LYS A 217 15.39 6.91 -9.47
C LYS A 217 15.32 7.01 -10.99
N ASP A 218 14.30 7.62 -11.58
CA ASP A 218 14.28 7.96 -13.00
C ASP A 218 15.49 8.84 -13.41
N ALA A 219 16.07 9.62 -12.49
CA ALA A 219 17.33 10.33 -12.70
C ALA A 219 18.46 9.38 -13.11
N PHE A 220 18.58 8.24 -12.43
CA PHE A 220 19.52 7.18 -12.76
C PHE A 220 19.06 6.31 -13.93
N ARG A 221 17.76 6.00 -14.05
CA ARG A 221 17.25 5.15 -15.15
C ARG A 221 17.52 5.77 -16.52
N PHE A 222 17.41 7.10 -16.63
CA PHE A 222 17.46 7.82 -17.90
C PHE A 222 18.56 8.88 -17.99
N ASP A 223 19.51 8.87 -17.04
CA ASP A 223 20.67 9.78 -17.01
C ASP A 223 20.26 11.28 -17.05
N LEU A 224 19.23 11.63 -16.30
CA LEU A 224 18.59 12.97 -16.33
C LEU A 224 19.19 13.96 -15.32
N ALA A 225 19.75 13.45 -14.23
CA ALA A 225 20.34 14.23 -13.14
C ALA A 225 21.25 13.35 -12.27
N ASP A 226 22.04 13.96 -11.40
CA ASP A 226 22.74 13.23 -10.34
C ASP A 226 21.72 12.66 -9.34
N LEU A 227 21.84 11.36 -9.06
CA LEU A 227 20.88 10.65 -8.21
C LEU A 227 20.94 11.14 -6.75
N THR A 228 22.16 11.33 -6.23
CA THR A 228 22.36 11.74 -4.84
C THR A 228 21.91 13.17 -4.58
N GLU A 229 22.20 14.10 -5.49
CA GLU A 229 21.71 15.48 -5.40
C GLU A 229 20.18 15.52 -5.43
N SER A 230 19.56 14.72 -6.31
CA SER A 230 18.09 14.61 -6.41
C SER A 230 17.48 14.11 -5.10
N TYR A 231 18.08 13.10 -4.47
CA TYR A 231 17.59 12.53 -3.21
C TYR A 231 17.85 13.47 -2.03
N GLN A 232 18.98 14.17 -2.02
CA GLN A 232 19.30 15.18 -1.01
C GLN A 232 18.32 16.36 -1.05
N GLU A 233 17.95 16.84 -2.23
CA GLU A 233 16.96 17.91 -2.35
C GLU A 233 15.59 17.47 -1.84
N LEU A 234 15.15 16.23 -2.14
CA LEU A 234 13.91 15.70 -1.58
C LEU A 234 13.98 15.62 -0.05
N LEU A 235 15.07 15.06 0.48
CA LEU A 235 15.29 14.95 1.93
C LEU A 235 15.28 16.32 2.60
N ARG A 236 15.91 17.34 2.01
CA ARG A 236 15.91 18.71 2.51
C ARG A 236 14.49 19.28 2.62
N ARG A 237 13.62 19.02 1.64
CA ARG A 237 12.21 19.47 1.68
C ARG A 237 11.40 18.75 2.75
N LEU A 238 11.62 17.45 2.90
CA LEU A 238 11.00 16.61 3.94
C LEU A 238 11.39 17.10 5.34
N GLU A 239 12.68 17.32 5.59
CA GLU A 239 13.19 17.78 6.89
C GLU A 239 12.80 19.22 7.20
N GLY A 240 12.61 20.06 6.18
CA GLY A 240 12.13 21.43 6.35
C GLY A 240 10.65 21.53 6.73
N HIS A 241 9.87 20.45 6.57
CA HIS A 241 8.44 20.40 6.87
C HIS A 241 8.09 19.12 7.64
N PRO A 242 8.56 19.00 8.90
CA PRO A 242 8.30 17.81 9.69
C PRO A 242 6.83 17.73 10.10
N GLY A 243 6.25 16.55 9.98
CA GLY A 243 4.89 16.25 10.44
C GLY A 243 3.81 16.35 9.37
N VAL A 244 2.64 15.81 9.67
CA VAL A 244 1.52 15.75 8.70
C VAL A 244 0.90 17.15 8.55
N PRO A 245 0.62 17.63 7.31
CA PRO A 245 -0.09 18.87 7.09
C PRO A 245 -1.41 18.89 7.87
N ASP A 246 -1.80 20.07 8.35
CA ASP A 246 -3.12 20.25 8.95
C ASP A 246 -4.21 20.04 7.87
N THR A 247 -4.89 18.90 7.94
CA THR A 247 -6.01 18.53 7.07
C THR A 247 -7.37 18.81 7.71
N SER A 248 -7.43 19.46 8.88
CA SER A 248 -8.68 19.69 9.63
C SER A 248 -9.72 20.52 8.88
N GLY A 249 -9.31 21.29 7.86
CA GLY A 249 -10.18 22.03 6.95
C GLY A 249 -10.51 21.32 5.63
N LEU A 250 -9.92 20.16 5.35
CA LEU A 250 -10.22 19.36 4.16
C LEU A 250 -11.48 18.53 4.39
N SER A 251 -12.31 18.42 3.35
CA SER A 251 -13.46 17.52 3.36
C SER A 251 -13.67 16.98 1.96
N ASN A 252 -13.62 15.66 1.85
CA ASN A 252 -13.87 14.93 0.62
C ASN A 252 -15.16 14.13 0.76
N ALA A 253 -15.84 13.92 -0.37
CA ALA A 253 -16.96 13.00 -0.43
C ALA A 253 -16.45 11.58 -0.72
N TYR A 254 -16.95 10.62 0.05
CA TYR A 254 -16.66 9.20 -0.12
C TYR A 254 -17.97 8.44 -0.39
N MET A 255 -17.85 7.34 -1.12
CA MET A 255 -18.92 6.37 -1.30
C MET A 255 -18.54 5.06 -0.63
N ALA A 256 -19.46 4.53 0.17
CA ALA A 256 -19.35 3.22 0.78
C ALA A 256 -20.51 2.32 0.33
N SER A 257 -20.21 1.07 -0.02
CA SER A 257 -21.20 0.00 -0.03
C SER A 257 -20.93 -0.91 1.16
N ILE A 258 -21.92 -1.12 2.02
CA ILE A 258 -21.86 -2.00 3.18
C ILE A 258 -22.81 -3.16 2.93
N ARG A 259 -22.29 -4.38 2.95
CA ARG A 259 -23.08 -5.61 2.82
C ARG A 259 -23.15 -6.31 4.17
N VAL A 260 -24.37 -6.55 4.65
CA VAL A 260 -24.65 -7.27 5.90
C VAL A 260 -25.30 -8.62 5.57
N GLN A 261 -24.76 -9.68 6.14
CA GLN A 261 -25.22 -11.05 5.90
C GLN A 261 -25.24 -11.86 7.19
N SER A 262 -26.18 -12.79 7.32
CA SER A 262 -26.18 -13.75 8.42
C SER A 262 -24.93 -14.63 8.37
N ARG A 263 -24.37 -14.95 9.55
CA ARG A 263 -23.21 -15.85 9.66
C ARG A 263 -23.48 -17.20 9.00
N LYS A 264 -22.44 -17.84 8.46
CA LYS A 264 -22.56 -19.13 7.73
C LYS A 264 -23.33 -20.22 8.49
N ASN A 265 -23.22 -20.25 9.81
CA ASN A 265 -23.86 -21.26 10.67
C ASN A 265 -25.22 -20.84 11.24
N ILE A 266 -25.70 -19.65 10.87
CA ILE A 266 -26.98 -19.12 11.34
C ILE A 266 -28.01 -19.26 10.23
N LEU A 267 -29.11 -19.95 10.54
CA LEU A 267 -30.21 -20.11 9.61
C LEU A 267 -30.83 -18.74 9.31
N ASN A 268 -30.85 -18.37 8.05
CA ASN A 268 -31.59 -17.21 7.55
C ASN A 268 -32.97 -17.70 7.02
N PRO A 269 -34.08 -17.44 7.73
CA PRO A 269 -35.40 -17.96 7.34
C PRO A 269 -35.90 -17.40 6.01
N GLU A 270 -35.56 -16.16 5.69
CA GLU A 270 -35.88 -15.52 4.41
C GLU A 270 -35.20 -16.27 3.25
N SER A 271 -33.90 -16.56 3.40
CA SER A 271 -33.13 -17.31 2.41
C SER A 271 -33.74 -18.68 2.13
N LYS A 272 -34.12 -19.42 3.19
CA LYS A 272 -34.78 -20.72 3.06
C LYS A 272 -36.14 -20.63 2.35
N THR A 273 -36.91 -19.59 2.67
CA THR A 273 -38.24 -19.37 2.09
C THR A 273 -38.12 -19.09 0.59
N ILE A 274 -37.20 -18.22 0.18
CA ILE A 274 -36.97 -17.90 -1.23
C ILE A 274 -36.42 -19.12 -1.98
N LEU A 275 -35.50 -19.88 -1.39
CA LEU A 275 -34.97 -21.11 -2.00
C LEU A 275 -36.09 -22.12 -2.29
N ASN A 276 -36.98 -22.36 -1.33
CA ASN A 276 -38.12 -23.25 -1.52
C ASN A 276 -39.08 -22.75 -2.61
N ALA A 277 -39.31 -21.42 -2.69
CA ALA A 277 -40.10 -20.82 -3.74
C ALA A 277 -39.47 -21.03 -5.13
N LEU A 278 -38.15 -20.85 -5.24
CA LEU A 278 -37.39 -21.12 -6.48
C LEU A 278 -37.56 -22.57 -6.92
N HIS A 279 -37.42 -23.52 -6.01
CA HIS A 279 -37.60 -24.95 -6.32
C HIS A 279 -39.02 -25.27 -6.77
N THR A 280 -40.03 -24.69 -6.12
CA THR A 280 -41.44 -24.86 -6.48
C THR A 280 -41.73 -24.32 -7.90
N MET A 281 -41.01 -23.27 -8.32
CA MET A 281 -41.12 -22.68 -9.66
C MET A 281 -40.28 -23.41 -10.73
N GLY A 282 -39.65 -24.54 -10.38
CA GLY A 282 -38.87 -25.36 -11.32
C GLY A 282 -37.38 -25.06 -11.36
N TYR A 283 -36.88 -24.12 -10.55
CA TYR A 283 -35.44 -23.78 -10.46
C TYR A 283 -34.69 -24.71 -9.49
N ALA A 284 -34.87 -26.02 -9.63
CA ALA A 284 -34.28 -27.03 -8.74
C ALA A 284 -32.72 -27.05 -8.77
N SER A 285 -32.10 -26.45 -9.79
CA SER A 285 -30.65 -26.34 -9.90
C SER A 285 -30.01 -25.34 -8.93
N VAL A 286 -30.79 -24.46 -8.30
CA VAL A 286 -30.29 -23.52 -7.28
C VAL A 286 -30.07 -24.28 -5.97
N GLN A 287 -28.81 -24.53 -5.61
CA GLN A 287 -28.47 -25.36 -4.45
C GLN A 287 -28.48 -24.58 -3.13
N GLU A 288 -28.10 -23.30 -3.18
CA GLU A 288 -28.01 -22.41 -2.03
C GLU A 288 -28.51 -21.03 -2.43
N LEU A 289 -29.16 -20.34 -1.49
CA LEU A 289 -29.50 -18.93 -1.60
C LEU A 289 -29.12 -18.24 -0.29
N ARG A 290 -28.51 -17.07 -0.40
CA ARG A 290 -28.18 -16.19 0.74
C ARG A 290 -28.76 -14.81 0.48
N ALA A 291 -29.78 -14.45 1.24
CA ALA A 291 -30.30 -13.10 1.31
C ALA A 291 -29.46 -12.27 2.29
N GLY A 292 -29.25 -11.00 1.95
CA GLY A 292 -28.52 -10.03 2.77
C GLY A 292 -28.97 -8.62 2.45
N LYS A 293 -28.50 -7.65 3.22
CA LYS A 293 -28.79 -6.23 3.03
C LYS A 293 -27.57 -5.55 2.43
N GLU A 294 -27.79 -4.68 1.46
CA GLU A 294 -26.76 -3.79 0.93
C GLU A 294 -27.17 -2.33 1.18
N PHE A 295 -26.27 -1.58 1.80
CA PHE A 295 -26.44 -0.17 2.11
C PHE A 295 -25.43 0.64 1.32
N SER A 296 -25.91 1.56 0.49
CA SER A 296 -25.05 2.53 -0.21
C SER A 296 -25.08 3.86 0.53
N LEU A 297 -23.91 4.33 0.96
CA LEU A 297 -23.76 5.56 1.73
C LEU A 297 -22.86 6.53 0.97
N LYS A 298 -23.21 7.81 1.04
CA LYS A 298 -22.31 8.92 0.68
C LYS A 298 -22.07 9.73 1.94
N LEU A 299 -20.81 9.86 2.33
CA LEU A 299 -20.40 10.58 3.53
C LEU A 299 -19.27 11.56 3.22
N THR A 300 -19.12 12.57 4.07
CA THR A 300 -18.00 13.51 4.02
C THR A 300 -17.07 13.27 5.19
N ALA A 301 -15.77 13.24 4.93
CA ALA A 301 -14.75 13.13 5.96
C ALA A 301 -13.49 13.91 5.55
N SER A 302 -12.60 14.18 6.51
CA SER A 302 -11.33 14.85 6.25
C SER A 302 -10.29 13.97 5.55
N SER A 303 -10.45 12.65 5.68
CA SER A 303 -9.63 11.64 5.03
C SER A 303 -10.40 10.33 4.87
N LEU A 304 -9.86 9.45 4.03
CA LEU A 304 -10.33 8.09 3.82
C LEU A 304 -10.18 7.24 5.10
N ILE A 305 -9.21 7.56 5.96
CA ILE A 305 -9.02 6.94 7.27
C ILE A 305 -10.18 7.29 8.21
N GLU A 306 -10.54 8.58 8.29
CA GLU A 306 -11.69 9.02 9.09
C GLU A 306 -13.02 8.52 8.50
N ALA A 307 -13.14 8.47 7.17
CA ALA A 307 -14.28 7.86 6.51
C ALA A 307 -14.42 6.37 6.88
N GLU A 308 -13.32 5.60 6.82
CA GLU A 308 -13.32 4.17 7.17
C GLU A 308 -13.72 3.96 8.63
N LYS A 309 -13.21 4.78 9.55
CA LYS A 309 -13.58 4.74 10.96
C LYS A 309 -15.09 4.94 11.16
N GLN A 310 -15.68 5.94 10.49
CA GLN A 310 -17.13 6.14 10.52
C GLN A 310 -17.90 4.95 9.93
N ILE A 311 -17.43 4.39 8.82
CA ILE A 311 -18.06 3.22 8.18
C ILE A 311 -18.00 1.98 9.08
N LYS A 312 -16.89 1.72 9.76
CA LYS A 312 -16.77 0.62 10.74
C LYS A 312 -17.77 0.79 11.88
N THR A 313 -17.82 1.98 12.49
CA THR A 313 -18.81 2.29 13.55
C THR A 313 -20.25 2.12 13.06
N ILE A 314 -20.58 2.62 11.87
CA ILE A 314 -21.92 2.46 11.29
C ILE A 314 -22.25 0.98 11.03
N GLY A 315 -21.30 0.22 10.49
CA GLY A 315 -21.46 -1.22 10.23
C GLY A 315 -21.70 -2.02 11.51
N GLU A 316 -20.88 -1.80 12.53
CA GLU A 316 -20.90 -2.52 13.81
C GLU A 316 -22.07 -2.14 14.70
N ASP A 317 -22.33 -0.85 14.88
CA ASP A 317 -23.26 -0.37 15.90
C ASP A 317 -24.70 -0.23 15.39
N ILE A 318 -24.88 -0.04 14.08
CA ILE A 318 -26.19 0.35 13.50
C ILE A 318 -26.70 -0.68 12.50
N LEU A 319 -25.86 -1.09 11.55
CA LEU A 319 -26.35 -1.84 10.38
C LEU A 319 -26.35 -3.36 10.57
N SER A 320 -25.51 -3.89 11.45
CA SER A 320 -25.40 -5.32 11.72
C SER A 320 -25.77 -5.67 13.15
N ASN A 321 -26.27 -6.89 13.34
CA ASN A 321 -26.33 -7.51 14.65
C ASN A 321 -25.06 -8.34 14.89
N PRO A 322 -24.16 -7.94 15.80
CA PRO A 322 -22.84 -8.58 15.97
C PRO A 322 -22.88 -10.02 16.51
N VAL A 323 -24.03 -10.47 17.04
CA VAL A 323 -24.24 -11.87 17.43
C VAL A 323 -24.60 -12.73 16.20
N ILE A 324 -25.45 -12.12 15.38
CA ILE A 324 -26.18 -12.56 14.19
C ILE A 324 -25.47 -12.71 12.85
N GLU A 325 -24.75 -11.64 12.56
CA GLU A 325 -24.49 -11.15 11.23
C GLU A 325 -23.05 -10.71 11.18
N ASP A 326 -22.46 -10.87 10.00
CA ASP A 326 -21.20 -10.27 9.64
C ASP A 326 -21.48 -9.16 8.62
N TYR A 327 -20.61 -8.16 8.57
CA TYR A 327 -20.66 -7.14 7.53
C TYR A 327 -19.31 -7.01 6.84
N SER A 328 -19.37 -6.54 5.60
CA SER A 328 -18.21 -6.18 4.78
C SER A 328 -18.50 -4.84 4.11
N TYR A 329 -17.46 -4.13 3.69
CA TYR A 329 -17.64 -2.86 3.01
C TYR A 329 -16.57 -2.61 1.96
N ILE A 330 -16.95 -1.82 0.96
CA ILE A 330 -16.05 -1.21 -0.02
C ILE A 330 -16.16 0.29 0.16
N LEU A 331 -15.04 0.97 0.38
CA LEU A 331 -14.97 2.41 0.57
C LEU A 331 -14.04 3.04 -0.47
N ARG A 332 -14.49 4.12 -1.09
CA ARG A 332 -13.72 4.84 -2.12
C ARG A 332 -14.07 6.31 -2.18
N LEU A 333 -13.18 7.10 -2.78
CA LEU A 333 -13.45 8.50 -3.13
C LEU A 333 -14.62 8.58 -4.14
N ALA A 334 -15.59 9.47 -3.87
CA ALA A 334 -16.83 9.60 -4.65
C ALA A 334 -16.58 9.95 -6.12
#